data_AF-A0A4Q5SLB8-F1
#
_entry.id   AF-A0A4Q5SLB8-F1
#
_cell.length_a   1.000
_cell.length_b   1.000
_cell.length_c   1.000
_cell.angle_alpha   90.00
_cell.angle_beta   90.00
_cell.angle_gamma   90.00
#
_symmetry.space_group_name_H-M   'P 1'
#
loop_
_entity.id
_entity.type
_entity.pdbx_description
1 polymer ?
#
loop_
_entity_poly.entity_id
_entity_poly.type
_entity_poly.pdbx_seq_one_letter_code
_entity_poly.pdbx_strand_id
1 'polypeptide(L)'
;MLKPIKTEEEYNNALARVYDLMQNDVAENSTASDELEILSILIKEYELAHHHIPHPNPLEAIKFRIEQMNISETELSGILGNRSRKSEIFSGKRKLSLAMIRKLTEKLNIPAEVLIQAY
;
A
#
# COMPACT_ATOMS: atom_id res chain seq x y z
N MET A 1 19.57 16.24 22.03
CA MET A 1 18.22 15.79 22.45
C MET A 1 17.45 15.44 21.19
N LEU A 2 16.98 14.19 21.07
CA LEU A 2 16.04 13.77 20.03
C LEU A 2 14.71 14.52 20.22
N LYS A 3 14.13 15.00 19.12
CA LYS A 3 12.90 15.79 19.10
C LYS A 3 11.92 15.19 18.08
N PRO A 4 10.60 15.37 18.26
CA PRO A 4 9.62 14.97 17.26
C PRO A 4 9.89 15.65 15.92
N ILE A 5 9.66 14.94 14.82
CA ILE A 5 9.73 15.46 13.45
C ILE A 5 8.45 16.25 13.19
N LYS A 6 8.57 17.52 12.81
CA LYS A 6 7.43 18.43 12.55
C LYS A 6 7.49 19.07 11.17
N THR A 7 8.63 19.00 10.50
CA THR A 7 8.87 19.61 9.20
C THR A 7 9.49 18.61 8.24
N GLU A 8 9.32 18.88 6.94
CA GLU A 8 9.90 18.05 5.88
C GLU A 8 11.44 18.07 5.90
N GLU A 9 12.05 19.18 6.33
CA GLU A 9 13.50 19.28 6.52
C GLU A 9 13.99 18.35 7.63
N GLU A 10 13.33 18.35 8.79
CA GLU A 10 13.64 17.43 9.90
C GLU A 10 13.44 15.97 9.49
N TYR A 11 12.43 15.69 8.68
CA TYR A 11 12.16 14.36 8.14
C TYR A 11 13.30 13.87 7.23
N ASN A 12 13.72 14.70 6.27
CA ASN A 12 14.82 14.37 5.36
C ASN A 12 16.15 14.18 6.11
N ASN A 13 16.41 14.99 7.13
CA ASN A 13 17.57 14.84 7.99
C ASN A 13 17.54 13.52 8.78
N ALA A 14 16.37 13.13 9.30
CA ALA A 14 16.18 11.87 10.00
C ALA A 14 16.41 10.67 9.06
N LEU A 15 15.89 10.71 7.83
CA LEU A 15 16.14 9.68 6.80
C LEU A 15 17.63 9.53 6.48
N ALA A 16 18.32 10.65 6.26
CA ALA A 16 19.75 10.64 5.99
C ALA A 16 20.55 10.03 7.15
N ARG A 17 20.14 10.33 8.40
CA ARG A 17 20.78 9.78 9.60
C ARG A 17 20.54 8.29 9.75
N VAL A 18 19.31 7.80 9.53
CA VAL A 18 19.02 6.36 9.53
C VAL A 18 19.84 5.65 8.46
N TYR A 19 19.92 6.22 7.25
CA TYR A 19 20.70 5.66 6.16
C TYR A 19 22.19 5.53 6.51
N ASP A 20 22.78 6.58 7.10
CA ASP A 20 24.17 6.55 7.60
C ASP A 20 24.35 5.50 8.70
N LEU A 21 23.44 5.43 9.68
CA LEU A 21 23.49 4.42 10.74
C LEU A 21 23.38 2.99 10.19
N MET A 22 22.55 2.75 9.17
CA MET A 22 22.43 1.43 8.54
C MET A 22 23.65 1.01 7.73
N GLN A 23 24.44 1.97 7.21
CA GLN A 23 25.70 1.67 6.52
C GLN A 23 26.84 1.34 7.48
N ASN A 24 26.75 1.81 8.72
CA ASN A 24 27.70 1.47 9.75
C ASN A 24 27.28 0.13 10.39
N ASP A 25 28.22 -0.76 10.70
CA ASP A 25 27.95 -2.01 11.43
C ASP A 25 27.56 -1.67 12.89
N VAL A 26 26.30 -1.26 13.08
CA VAL A 26 25.75 -0.87 14.38
C VAL A 26 25.63 -2.11 15.25
N ALA A 27 26.38 -2.13 16.35
CA ALA A 27 26.30 -3.21 17.33
C ALA A 27 24.92 -3.21 18.01
N GLU A 28 24.37 -4.41 18.22
CA GLU A 28 23.13 -4.60 18.97
C GLU A 28 23.25 -4.03 20.39
N ASN A 29 22.17 -3.41 20.88
CA ASN A 29 22.10 -2.75 22.20
C ASN A 29 23.12 -1.60 22.39
N SER A 30 23.64 -1.04 21.30
CA SER A 30 24.43 0.19 21.35
C SER A 30 23.51 1.42 21.35
N THR A 31 24.04 2.56 21.79
CA THR A 31 23.33 3.84 21.69
C THR A 31 22.97 4.21 20.25
N ALA A 32 23.72 3.72 19.26
CA ALA A 32 23.43 3.89 17.84
C ALA A 32 22.26 3.01 17.38
N SER A 33 22.12 1.80 17.95
CA SER A 33 20.96 0.94 17.75
C SER A 33 19.70 1.60 18.31
N ASP A 34 19.78 2.14 19.53
CA ASP A 34 18.66 2.86 20.15
C ASP A 34 18.29 4.12 19.34
N GLU A 35 19.28 4.87 18.84
CA GLU A 35 19.07 6.03 17.97
C GLU A 35 18.34 5.63 16.68
N LEU A 36 18.78 4.55 16.03
CA LEU A 36 18.17 4.04 14.80
C LEU A 36 16.72 3.61 15.03
N GLU A 37 16.44 2.91 16.13
CA GLU A 37 15.08 2.48 16.48
C GLU A 37 14.17 3.69 16.72
N ILE A 38 14.62 4.66 17.52
CA ILE A 38 13.85 5.88 17.82
C ILE A 38 13.58 6.69 16.54
N LEU A 39 14.60 6.91 15.71
CA LEU A 39 14.43 7.65 14.45
C LEU A 39 13.46 6.93 13.51
N SER A 40 13.52 5.60 13.43
CA SER A 40 12.60 4.80 12.61
C SER A 40 11.14 4.98 13.07
N ILE A 41 10.89 5.01 14.38
CA ILE A 41 9.56 5.26 14.93
C ILE A 41 9.08 6.68 14.61
N LEU A 42 9.95 7.69 14.77
CA LEU A 42 9.60 9.09 14.51
C LEU A 42 9.30 9.36 13.02
N ILE A 43 10.10 8.77 12.12
CA ILE A 43 9.90 8.84 10.67
C ILE A 43 8.53 8.23 10.32
N LYS A 44 8.24 7.02 10.81
CA LYS A 44 6.95 6.34 10.58
C LYS A 44 5.76 7.18 11.05
N GLU A 45 5.81 7.76 12.24
CA GLU A 45 4.72 8.61 12.76
C GLU A 45 4.53 9.87 11.91
N TYR A 46 5.63 10.49 11.46
CA TYR A 46 5.55 11.64 10.56
C TYR A 46 4.94 11.26 9.20
N GLU A 47 5.36 10.13 8.62
CA GLU A 47 4.80 9.60 7.36
C GLU A 47 3.31 9.30 7.49
N LEU A 48 2.87 8.65 8.57
CA LEU A 48 1.45 8.36 8.77
C LEU A 48 0.59 9.65 8.83
N ALA A 49 1.13 10.73 9.41
CA ALA A 49 0.45 12.00 9.51
C ALA A 49 0.45 12.83 8.22
N HIS A 50 1.53 12.79 7.44
CA HIS A 50 1.75 13.71 6.30
C HIS A 50 1.73 13.03 4.93
N HIS A 51 2.14 11.77 4.87
CA HIS A 51 2.20 10.95 3.67
C HIS A 51 1.16 9.83 3.78
N HIS A 52 -0.10 10.19 3.56
CA HIS A 52 -1.15 9.20 3.40
C HIS A 52 -0.78 8.31 2.21
N ILE A 53 -0.47 7.03 2.46
CA ILE A 53 -0.30 6.06 1.37
C ILE A 53 -1.69 5.92 0.76
N PRO A 54 -1.96 6.49 -0.43
CA PRO A 54 -3.26 6.34 -1.02
C PRO A 54 -3.45 4.85 -1.29
N HIS A 55 -4.61 4.34 -0.94
CA HIS A 55 -4.96 2.99 -1.34
C HIS A 55 -4.82 2.87 -2.87
N PRO A 56 -4.34 1.72 -3.35
CA PRO A 56 -4.21 1.51 -4.78
C PRO A 56 -5.57 1.65 -5.45
N ASN A 57 -5.59 2.19 -6.68
CA ASN A 57 -6.80 2.20 -7.49
C ASN A 57 -7.40 0.79 -7.52
N PRO A 58 -8.72 0.62 -7.31
CA PRO A 58 -9.36 -0.70 -7.24
C PRO A 58 -9.05 -1.59 -8.44
N LEU A 59 -8.98 -0.99 -9.63
CA LEU A 59 -8.69 -1.72 -10.87
C LEU A 59 -7.25 -2.23 -10.92
N GLU A 60 -6.31 -1.43 -10.43
CA GLU A 60 -4.90 -1.83 -10.33
C GLU A 60 -4.69 -2.92 -9.28
N ALA A 61 -5.36 -2.80 -8.12
CA ALA A 61 -5.35 -3.84 -7.09
C ALA A 61 -5.88 -5.19 -7.62
N ILE A 62 -6.94 -5.15 -8.44
CA ILE A 62 -7.51 -6.33 -9.10
C ILE A 62 -6.52 -6.93 -10.10
N LYS A 63 -5.95 -6.12 -11.00
CA LYS A 63 -4.96 -6.59 -11.99
C LYS A 63 -3.76 -7.23 -11.30
N PHE A 64 -3.20 -6.56 -10.30
CA PHE A 64 -2.06 -7.04 -9.54
C PHE A 64 -2.34 -8.40 -8.90
N ARG A 65 -3.50 -8.58 -8.27
CA ARG A 65 -3.89 -9.87 -7.67
C ARG A 65 -4.12 -10.97 -8.70
N ILE A 66 -4.70 -10.65 -9.85
CA ILE A 66 -4.91 -11.61 -10.94
C ILE A 66 -3.55 -12.14 -11.43
N GLU A 67 -2.57 -11.26 -11.63
CA GLU A 67 -1.21 -11.63 -12.04
C GLU A 67 -0.52 -12.48 -10.98
N GLN A 68 -0.55 -12.04 -9.72
CA GLN A 68 0.09 -12.77 -8.60
C GLN A 68 -0.50 -14.16 -8.37
N MET A 69 -1.81 -14.32 -8.56
CA MET A 69 -2.52 -15.57 -8.32
C MET A 69 -2.71 -16.41 -9.60
N ASN A 70 -2.17 -15.95 -10.74
CA ASN A 70 -2.28 -16.58 -12.05
C ASN A 70 -3.72 -16.99 -12.40
N ILE A 71 -4.69 -16.11 -12.11
CA ILE A 71 -6.12 -16.42 -12.28
C ILE A 71 -6.49 -16.56 -13.74
N SER A 72 -7.26 -17.61 -14.04
CA SER A 72 -7.72 -17.88 -15.39
C SER A 72 -8.79 -16.89 -15.87
N GLU A 73 -8.84 -16.66 -17.18
CA GLU A 73 -9.86 -15.81 -17.83
C GLU A 73 -11.30 -16.27 -17.54
N THR A 74 -11.51 -17.57 -17.34
CA THR A 74 -12.80 -18.17 -17.00
C THR A 74 -13.23 -17.83 -15.58
N GLU A 75 -12.32 -17.93 -14.61
CA GLU A 75 -12.58 -17.53 -13.22
C GLU A 75 -12.85 -16.03 -13.11
N LEU A 76 -12.05 -15.20 -13.79
CA LEU A 76 -12.28 -13.76 -13.84
C LEU A 76 -13.66 -13.41 -14.42
N SER A 77 -14.10 -14.18 -15.42
CA SER A 77 -15.44 -14.02 -16.01
C SER A 77 -16.55 -14.47 -15.06
N GLY A 78 -16.30 -15.42 -14.15
CA GLY A 78 -17.23 -15.79 -13.08
C GLY A 78 -17.41 -14.69 -12.01
N ILE A 79 -16.40 -13.84 -11.85
CA ILE A 79 -16.39 -12.72 -10.89
C ILE A 79 -17.01 -11.46 -11.50
N LEU A 80 -16.44 -10.98 -12.62
CA LEU A 80 -16.79 -9.70 -13.26
C LEU A 80 -17.83 -9.85 -14.37
N GLY A 81 -18.06 -11.07 -14.85
CA GLY A 81 -19.00 -11.37 -15.92
C GLY A 81 -18.38 -11.52 -17.31
N ASN A 82 -19.24 -11.35 -18.30
CA ASN A 82 -18.92 -11.38 -19.73
C ASN A 82 -17.83 -10.35 -20.14
N ARG A 83 -17.12 -10.66 -21.24
CA ARG A 83 -15.95 -9.89 -21.74
C ARG A 83 -16.22 -8.39 -21.92
N SER A 84 -17.38 -8.02 -22.46
CA SER A 84 -17.78 -6.61 -22.61
C SER A 84 -17.84 -5.88 -21.26
N ARG A 85 -18.47 -6.49 -20.26
CA ARG A 85 -18.58 -5.92 -18.91
C ARG A 85 -17.23 -5.84 -18.20
N LYS A 86 -16.34 -6.84 -18.37
CA LYS A 86 -14.94 -6.77 -17.90
C LYS A 86 -14.23 -5.54 -18.46
N SER A 87 -14.32 -5.33 -19.77
CA SER A 87 -13.67 -4.19 -20.45
C SER A 87 -14.22 -2.84 -19.98
N GLU A 88 -15.54 -2.73 -19.78
CA GLU A 88 -16.16 -1.52 -19.22
C GLU A 88 -15.68 -1.21 -17.80
N ILE A 89 -15.48 -2.23 -16.97
CA ILE A 89 -14.98 -2.06 -15.60
C ILE A 89 -13.51 -1.62 -15.62
N PHE A 90 -12.65 -2.31 -16.36
CA PHE A 90 -11.21 -1.96 -16.45
C PHE A 90 -10.94 -0.65 -17.19
N SER A 91 -11.92 -0.11 -17.93
CA SER A 91 -11.84 1.23 -18.53
C SER A 91 -12.50 2.33 -17.68
N GLY A 92 -13.00 2.01 -16.48
CA GLY A 92 -13.65 2.97 -15.58
C GLY A 92 -15.05 3.41 -16.01
N LYS A 93 -15.53 2.98 -17.19
CA LYS A 93 -16.88 3.31 -17.68
C LYS A 93 -17.98 2.73 -16.79
N ARG A 94 -17.67 1.68 -16.03
CA ARG A 94 -18.62 1.01 -15.14
C ARG A 94 -18.00 0.71 -13.78
N LYS A 95 -18.73 1.06 -12.72
CA LYS A 95 -18.35 0.75 -11.34
C LYS A 95 -18.59 -0.72 -10.99
N LEU A 96 -17.79 -1.26 -10.08
CA LEU A 96 -18.01 -2.56 -9.47
C LEU A 96 -19.35 -2.58 -8.72
N SER A 97 -20.10 -3.66 -8.86
CA SER A 97 -21.30 -3.88 -8.04
C SER A 97 -20.92 -4.47 -6.68
N LEU A 98 -21.79 -4.35 -5.68
CA LEU A 98 -21.59 -4.95 -4.36
C LEU A 98 -21.35 -6.46 -4.43
N ALA A 99 -22.03 -7.15 -5.34
CA ALA A 99 -21.83 -8.59 -5.57
C ALA A 99 -20.43 -8.90 -6.15
N MET A 100 -19.90 -8.04 -7.02
CA MET A 100 -18.53 -8.17 -7.53
C MET A 100 -17.52 -7.92 -6.42
N ILE A 101 -17.72 -6.87 -5.61
CA ILE A 101 -16.84 -6.53 -4.49
C ILE A 101 -16.71 -7.72 -3.53
N ARG A 102 -17.84 -8.31 -3.10
CA ARG A 102 -17.83 -9.50 -2.22
C ARG A 102 -17.04 -10.66 -2.83
N LYS A 103 -17.29 -11.00 -4.10
CA LYS A 103 -16.56 -12.06 -4.79
C LYS A 103 -15.06 -11.76 -4.92
N LEU A 104 -14.69 -10.52 -5.21
CA LEU A 104 -13.29 -10.11 -5.32
C LEU A 104 -12.59 -10.18 -3.96
N THR A 105 -13.26 -9.78 -2.87
CA THR A 105 -12.72 -9.96 -1.52
C THR A 105 -12.53 -11.43 -1.16
N GLU A 106 -13.51 -12.29 -1.44
CA GLU A 106 -13.41 -13.73 -1.16
C GLU A 106 -12.34 -14.44 -2.03
N LYS A 107 -12.22 -14.08 -3.31
CA LYS A 107 -11.37 -14.79 -4.28
C LYS A 107 -9.98 -14.22 -4.44
N LEU A 108 -9.82 -12.90 -4.37
CA LEU A 108 -8.54 -12.20 -4.56
C LEU A 108 -7.94 -11.72 -3.23
N ASN A 109 -8.66 -11.87 -2.12
CA ASN A 109 -8.28 -11.37 -0.81
C ASN A 109 -7.94 -9.86 -0.84
N ILE A 110 -8.71 -9.09 -1.61
CA ILE A 110 -8.61 -7.64 -1.67
C ILE A 110 -9.57 -7.04 -0.63
N PRO A 111 -9.08 -6.17 0.27
CA PRO A 111 -9.93 -5.50 1.24
C PRO A 111 -11.07 -4.73 0.57
N ALA A 112 -12.29 -4.84 1.11
CA ALA A 112 -13.44 -4.14 0.56
C ALA A 112 -13.24 -2.62 0.54
N GLU A 113 -12.53 -2.08 1.53
CA GLU A 113 -12.16 -0.66 1.65
C GLU A 113 -11.33 -0.15 0.47
N VAL A 114 -10.53 -1.02 -0.15
CA VAL A 114 -9.85 -0.71 -1.41
C VAL A 114 -10.87 -0.70 -2.53
N LEU A 115 -11.67 -1.76 -2.67
CA LEU A 115 -12.58 -1.95 -3.82
C LEU A 115 -13.75 -0.94 -3.92
N ILE A 116 -14.16 -0.33 -2.81
CA ILE A 116 -15.26 0.67 -2.78
C ILE A 116 -14.83 2.08 -3.21
N GLN A 117 -13.53 2.29 -3.43
CA GLN A 117 -13.01 3.62 -3.77
C GLN A 117 -13.48 4.08 -5.15
N ALA A 118 -13.50 5.40 -5.33
CA ALA A 118 -13.78 5.99 -6.62
C ALA A 118 -12.58 5.84 -7.56
N TYR A 119 -12.87 5.54 -8.82
CA TYR A 119 -11.92 5.43 -9.93
C TYR A 119 -12.64 5.74 -11.24
#